data_AF-A0A2N2N6V0-F1
#
_entry.id   AF-A0A2N2N6V0-F1
#
_cell.length_a   1.000
_cell.length_b   1.000
_cell.length_c   1.000
_cell.angle_alpha   90.00
_cell.angle_beta   90.00
_cell.angle_gamma   90.00
#
_symmetry.space_group_name_H-M   'P 1'
#
loop_
_entity.id
_entity.type
_entity.pdbx_description
1 polymer ?
#
loop_
_entity_poly.entity_id
_entity_poly.type
_entity_poly.pdbx_seq_one_letter_code
_entity_poly.pdbx_strand_id
1 'polypeptide(L)' 'MSQKKFYVLLSVLAIVVMVLAACKPAAPAEEKGMICVIVPGVENPFFGTQQEIAAAKAVELGYTALKL' A
#
# COMPACT_ATOMS: atom_id res chain seq x y z
N MET A 1 29.64 12.27 -35.67
CA MET A 1 29.75 11.37 -34.48
C MET A 1 30.53 10.14 -34.89
N SER A 2 31.66 9.85 -34.25
CA SER A 2 32.46 8.64 -34.57
C SER A 2 31.59 7.40 -34.38
N GLN A 3 31.61 6.45 -35.32
CA GLN A 3 30.76 5.25 -35.36
C GLN A 3 30.62 4.58 -33.97
N LYS A 4 31.71 4.53 -33.19
CA LYS A 4 31.73 4.00 -31.81
C LYS A 4 30.81 4.75 -30.83
N LYS A 5 30.75 6.08 -30.93
CA LYS A 5 29.88 6.93 -30.11
C LYS A 5 28.40 6.73 -30.45
N PHE A 6 28.10 6.38 -31.70
CA PHE A 6 26.73 6.11 -32.16
C PHE A 6 26.22 4.77 -31.62
N TYR A 7 27.03 3.71 -31.65
CA TYR A 7 26.66 2.40 -31.07
C TYR A 7 26.46 2.44 -29.55
N VAL A 8 27.28 3.20 -28.82
CA VAL A 8 27.13 3.37 -27.37
C VAL A 8 25.82 4.12 -27.04
N LEU A 9 25.45 5.11 -27.85
CA LEU A 9 24.21 5.86 -27.64
C LEU A 9 22.97 4.99 -27.93
N LEU A 10 23.04 4.14 -28.97
CA LEU A 10 21.99 3.19 -29.31
C LEU A 10 21.79 2.12 -28.22
N SER A 11 22.88 1.60 -27.63
CA SER A 11 22.79 0.58 -26.59
C SER A 11 22.22 1.13 -25.28
N VAL A 12 22.62 2.35 -24.89
CA VAL A 12 22.05 3.03 -23.72
C VAL A 12 20.56 3.29 -23.92
N LEU A 13 20.16 3.73 -25.11
CA LEU A 13 18.75 3.95 -25.44
C LEU A 13 17.93 2.66 -25.34
N ALA A 14 18.47 1.53 -25.83
CA ALA A 14 17.81 0.23 -25.74
C ALA A 14 17.62 -0.22 -24.28
N ILE A 15 18.61 -0.02 -23.42
CA ILE A 15 18.53 -0.36 -21.98
C ILE A 15 17.47 0.50 -21.30
N VAL A 16 17.43 1.80 -21.58
CA VAL A 16 16.44 2.73 -21.01
C VAL A 16 15.02 2.34 -21.41
N VAL A 17 14.80 2.00 -22.68
CA VAL A 17 13.50 1.50 -23.16
C VAL A 17 13.09 0.21 -22.44
N MET A 18 14.05 -0.69 -22.20
CA MET A 18 13.80 -1.95 -21.50
C MET A 18 13.42 -1.73 -20.02
N VAL A 19 14.07 -0.79 -19.34
CA VAL A 19 13.77 -0.44 -17.94
C VAL A 19 12.40 0.23 -17.81
N LEU A 20 12.07 1.13 -18.72
CA LEU A 20 10.77 1.83 -18.71
C LEU A 20 9.60 0.89 -19.00
N ALA A 21 9.80 -0.12 -19.86
CA ALA A 21 8.79 -1.14 -20.14
C ALA A 21 8.52 -2.08 -18.95
N ALA A 22 9.45 -2.19 -17.99
CA ALA A 22 9.29 -3.02 -16.79
C ALA A 22 8.47 -2.32 -15.68
N CYS A 23 8.26 -1.01 -15.77
CA CYS A 23 7.37 -0.29 -14.85
C CYS A 23 5.91 -0.54 -15.23
N LYS A 24 5.35 -1.64 -14.72
CA LYS A 24 3.91 -1.90 -14.77
C LYS A 24 3.21 -0.91 -13.82
N PRO A 25 2.15 -0.20 -14.26
CA PRO A 25 1.36 0.64 -13.37
C PRO A 25 0.86 -0.20 -12.19
N ALA A 26 1.21 0.18 -10.98
CA ALA A 26 0.59 -0.40 -9.80
C ALA A 26 -0.91 -0.11 -9.89
N ALA A 27 -1.74 -1.13 -9.76
CA ALA A 27 -3.18 -0.95 -9.68
C ALA A 27 -3.48 0.03 -8.52
N PRO A 28 -4.52 0.89 -8.64
CA PRO A 28 -4.97 1.69 -7.52
C PRO A 28 -5.17 0.75 -6.33
N ALA A 29 -4.56 1.06 -5.19
CA ALA A 29 -4.85 0.33 -3.97
C ALA A 29 -6.35 0.53 -3.70
N GLU A 30 -7.15 -0.54 -3.78
CA GLU A 30 -8.52 -0.49 -3.29
C GLU A 30 -8.45 -0.19 -1.80
N GLU A 31 -8.77 1.05 -1.42
CA GLU A 31 -8.95 1.42 -0.02
C GLU A 31 -10.08 0.54 0.52
N LYS A 32 -9.74 -0.37 1.45
CA LYS A 32 -10.77 -1.14 2.13
C LYS A 32 -11.62 -0.19 2.97
N GLY A 33 -12.90 -0.53 3.12
CA GLY A 33 -13.87 0.32 3.80
C GLY A 33 -13.62 0.54 5.30
N MET A 34 -14.64 0.98 6.01
CA MET A 34 -14.59 1.24 7.45
C MET A 34 -15.21 0.11 8.26
N ILE A 35 -14.61 -0.21 9.41
CA ILE A 35 -15.16 -1.10 10.43
C ILE A 35 -15.43 -0.29 11.70
N CYS A 36 -16.68 -0.31 12.17
CA CYS A 36 -17.07 0.24 13.47
C CYS A 36 -17.03 -0.86 14.54
N VAL A 37 -16.20 -0.67 15.55
CA VAL A 37 -16.09 -1.57 16.71
C VAL A 37 -16.94 -0.99 17.83
N ILE A 38 -18.10 -1.62 18.06
CA ILE A 38 -19.06 -1.22 19.08
C ILE A 38 -18.98 -2.23 20.22
N VAL A 39 -18.63 -1.76 21.42
CA VAL A 39 -18.60 -2.58 22.64
C VAL A 39 -19.50 -1.96 23.71
N PRO A 40 -19.92 -2.72 24.74
CA PRO A 40 -20.48 -2.12 25.94
C PRO A 40 -19.47 -1.19 26.62
N GLY A 41 -19.94 -0.40 27.60
CA GLY A 41 -19.13 0.60 28.29
C GLY A 41 -17.70 0.16 28.65
N VAL A 42 -16.74 0.99 28.25
CA VAL A 42 -15.29 0.73 28.43
C VAL A 42 -14.83 0.87 29.90
N GLU A 43 -15.74 1.23 30.81
CA GLU A 43 -15.51 1.17 32.26
C GLU A 43 -15.18 -0.26 32.70
N ASN A 44 -15.67 -1.28 31.97
CA ASN A 44 -15.15 -2.63 32.09
C ASN A 44 -13.88 -2.78 31.22
N PRO A 45 -12.70 -3.01 31.83
CA PRO A 45 -11.44 -3.12 31.10
C PRO A 45 -11.42 -4.21 30.02
N PHE A 46 -12.23 -5.27 30.19
CA PHE A 46 -12.37 -6.32 29.18
C PHE A 46 -12.90 -5.78 27.85
N PHE A 47 -13.93 -4.93 27.90
CA PHE A 47 -14.51 -4.35 26.70
C PHE A 47 -13.57 -3.31 26.07
N GLY A 48 -12.86 -2.51 26.88
CA GLY A 48 -11.82 -1.61 26.37
C GLY A 48 -10.71 -2.38 25.62
N THR A 49 -10.22 -3.46 26.22
CA THR A 49 -9.18 -4.32 25.61
C THR A 49 -9.68 -4.94 24.30
N GLN A 50 -10.91 -5.44 24.27
CA GLN A 50 -11.50 -5.98 23.03
C GLN A 50 -11.64 -4.93 21.94
N GLN A 51 -12.08 -3.72 22.31
CA GLN A 51 -12.24 -2.62 21.36
C GLN A 51 -10.92 -2.24 20.71
N GLU A 52 -9.85 -2.19 21.50
CA GLU A 52 -8.49 -1.90 21.02
C GLU A 52 -7.96 -2.99 20.10
N ILE A 53 -8.07 -4.26 20.49
CA ILE A 53 -7.60 -5.39 19.69
C ILE A 53 -8.33 -5.46 18.34
N ALA A 54 -9.65 -5.29 18.34
CA ALA A 54 -10.46 -5.32 17.13
C ALA A 54 -10.12 -4.15 16.18
N ALA A 55 -9.95 -2.94 16.72
CA ALA A 55 -9.56 -1.77 15.92
C ALA A 55 -8.15 -1.92 15.33
N ALA A 56 -7.19 -2.40 16.13
CA ALA A 56 -5.83 -2.68 15.66
C ALA A 56 -5.85 -3.72 14.53
N LYS A 57 -6.65 -4.79 14.67
CA LYS A 57 -6.73 -5.83 13.63
C LYS A 57 -7.37 -5.31 12.33
N ALA A 58 -8.38 -4.46 12.42
CA ALA A 58 -8.97 -3.82 11.26
C ALA A 58 -7.94 -2.99 10.48
N VAL A 59 -7.13 -2.20 11.18
CA VAL A 59 -6.04 -1.40 10.58
C VAL A 59 -4.96 -2.28 9.95
N GLU A 60 -4.53 -3.36 10.62
CA GLU A 60 -3.59 -4.33 10.03
C GLU A 60 -4.11 -4.96 8.73
N LEU A 61 -5.42 -5.18 8.66
CA LEU A 61 -6.07 -5.73 7.47
C LEU A 61 -6.30 -4.67 6.38
N GLY A 62 -5.97 -3.40 6.62
CA GLY A 62 -6.09 -2.30 5.66
C GLY A 62 -7.43 -1.57 5.67
N TYR A 63 -8.28 -1.80 6.67
CA TYR A 63 -9.53 -1.06 6.87
C TYR A 63 -9.30 0.19 7.73
N THR A 64 -10.19 1.18 7.59
CA THR A 64 -10.31 2.25 8.59
C THR A 64 -11.11 1.73 9.80
N ALA A 65 -10.69 2.06 11.02
CA ALA A 65 -11.38 1.63 12.23
C ALA A 65 -11.99 2.81 13.01
N LEU A 66 -13.26 2.71 13.40
CA LEU A 66 -13.92 3.62 14.33
C LEU A 66 -14.30 2.88 15.61
N LYS A 67 -13.92 3.42 16.77
CA LYS A 67 -14.23 2.86 18.09
C LYS A 67 -15.41 3.61 18.69
N LEU A 68 -16.48 2.89 19.03
CA LEU A 68 -17.72 3.42 19.63
C LEU A 68 -18.05 2.70 20.93
#